data_AF-A0AAQ4DDY7-F1
#
_entry.id   AF-A0AAQ4DDY7-F1
#
_cell.length_a   1.000
_cell.length_b   1.000
_cell.length_c   1.000
_cell.angle_alpha   90.00
_cell.angle_beta   90.00
_cell.angle_gamma   90.00
#
_symmetry.space_group_name_H-M   'P 1'
#
loop_
_entity.id
_entity.type
_entity.pdbx_description
1 polymer ?
#
loop_
_entity_poly.entity_id
_entity_poly.type
_entity_poly.pdbx_seq_one_letter_code
_entity_poly.pdbx_strand_id
1 'polypeptide(L)'
;MFLQWKGPGSVDGKFCEHSYFVQMPGGAQKLVHASKLQPYQKRVMTVGVIFDEDMAFGEVEYVPRSVSSRATVSDLPKDMTAHLKVEEGDLICKEFAEHRSLFDDKPGVARIVEHRIVIEEGFTPKSGYPYRIPASLKGEVGKQVDKLLEMSLIFLCKSPHAHPVVCVPKKDGSLRMCVDFR
;
A
#
# COMPACT_ATOMS: atom_id res chain seq x y z
N MET A 1 -23.96 29.63 23.76
CA MET A 1 -23.03 29.99 22.68
C MET A 1 -21.98 28.88 22.61
N PHE A 2 -22.06 27.99 21.63
CA PHE A 2 -21.18 26.81 21.56
C PHE A 2 -19.77 27.22 21.13
N LEU A 3 -18.75 26.63 21.76
CA LEU A 3 -17.36 26.80 21.37
C LEU A 3 -17.13 26.05 20.05
N GLN A 4 -17.06 26.79 18.95
CA GLN A 4 -16.72 26.24 17.65
C GLN A 4 -15.20 26.22 17.48
N TRP A 5 -14.65 25.07 17.11
CA TRP A 5 -13.24 24.94 16.75
C TRP A 5 -12.91 25.83 15.54
N LYS A 6 -11.83 26.62 15.64
CA LYS A 6 -11.45 27.64 14.63
C LYS A 6 -10.18 27.32 13.86
N GLY A 7 -9.66 26.10 13.95
CA GLY A 7 -8.43 25.70 13.28
C GLY A 7 -7.22 25.64 14.22
N PRO A 8 -6.13 24.99 13.77
CA PRO A 8 -4.84 25.09 14.45
C PRO A 8 -4.28 26.51 14.32
N GLY A 9 -3.66 27.01 15.38
CA GLY A 9 -2.95 28.28 15.38
C GLY A 9 -1.64 28.14 16.15
N SER A 10 -0.66 28.98 15.83
CA SER A 10 0.64 28.99 16.50
C SER A 10 0.59 29.95 17.68
N VAL A 11 1.06 29.52 18.86
CA VAL A 11 1.21 30.41 20.02
C VAL A 11 2.47 31.26 19.80
N ASP A 12 2.27 32.56 19.64
CA ASP A 12 3.31 33.52 19.27
C ASP A 12 3.91 34.22 20.51
N GLY A 13 3.19 34.19 21.64
CA GLY A 13 3.69 34.73 22.89
C GLY A 13 2.72 34.56 24.06
N LYS A 14 3.24 34.71 25.27
CA LYS A 14 2.46 34.71 26.51
C LYS A 14 2.12 36.15 26.90
N PHE A 15 0.84 36.47 27.05
CA PHE A 15 0.41 37.78 27.50
C PHE A 15 0.37 37.85 29.04
N CYS A 16 -0.23 36.83 29.68
CA CYS A 16 -0.23 36.66 31.13
C CYS A 16 -0.27 35.17 31.48
N GLU A 17 -0.38 34.82 32.77
CA GLU A 17 -0.31 33.44 33.23
C GLU A 17 -1.23 32.47 32.47
N HIS A 18 -2.42 32.94 32.11
CA HIS A 18 -3.44 32.12 31.46
C HIS A 18 -3.92 32.66 30.11
N SER A 19 -3.25 33.66 29.52
CA SER A 19 -3.64 34.21 28.21
C SER A 19 -2.46 34.31 27.26
N TYR A 20 -2.69 33.93 26.00
CA TYR A 20 -1.66 33.79 24.98
C TYR A 20 -2.07 34.48 23.69
N PHE A 21 -1.08 35.01 22.96
CA PHE A 21 -1.25 35.45 21.59
C PHE A 21 -1.19 34.23 20.67
N VAL A 22 -2.23 34.03 19.88
CA VAL A 22 -2.34 32.93 18.92
C VAL A 22 -2.51 33.49 17.52
N GLN A 23 -1.57 33.14 16.65
CA GLN A 23 -1.63 33.44 15.23
C GLN A 23 -2.48 32.39 14.52
N MET A 24 -3.58 32.84 13.90
CA MET A 24 -4.49 31.99 13.14
C MET A 24 -3.97 31.79 11.69
N PRO A 25 -4.46 30.78 10.95
CA PRO A 25 -4.00 30.49 9.58
C PRO A 25 -4.18 31.63 8.57
N GLY A 26 -5.16 32.52 8.80
CA GLY A 26 -5.39 33.71 7.99
C GLY A 26 -4.51 34.91 8.34
N GLY A 27 -3.43 34.72 9.11
CA GLY A 27 -2.51 35.77 9.56
C GLY A 27 -3.00 36.63 10.72
N ALA A 28 -4.30 36.58 11.05
CA ALA A 28 -4.86 37.32 12.17
C ALA A 28 -4.36 36.79 13.53
N GLN A 29 -3.88 37.68 14.39
CA GLN A 29 -3.49 37.38 15.76
C GLN A 29 -4.69 37.57 16.71
N LYS A 30 -4.85 36.68 17.70
CA LYS A 30 -5.91 36.75 18.71
C LYS A 30 -5.36 36.48 20.09
N LEU A 31 -5.89 37.20 21.08
CA LEU A 31 -5.68 36.88 22.49
C LEU A 31 -6.65 35.77 22.90
N VAL A 32 -6.11 34.65 23.38
CA VAL A 32 -6.90 33.47 23.73
C VAL A 32 -6.50 32.96 25.12
N HIS A 33 -7.50 32.68 25.96
CA HIS A 33 -7.29 32.10 27.29
C HIS A 33 -6.90 30.62 27.21
N ALA A 34 -6.07 30.13 28.13
CA ALA A 34 -5.55 28.76 28.18
C ALA A 34 -6.65 27.69 28.09
N SER A 35 -7.78 27.89 28.76
CA SER A 35 -8.93 26.97 28.73
C SER A 35 -9.64 26.85 27.37
N LYS A 36 -9.30 27.74 26.41
CA LYS A 36 -9.79 27.71 25.03
C LYS A 36 -8.75 27.18 24.06
N LEU A 37 -7.58 26.82 24.56
CA LEU A 37 -6.51 26.20 23.80
C LEU A 37 -6.47 24.72 24.13
N GLN A 38 -6.33 23.91 23.08
CA GLN A 38 -6.06 22.50 23.21
C GLN A 38 -4.78 22.21 22.43
N PRO A 39 -3.83 21.44 22.97
CA PRO A 39 -2.65 21.02 22.22
C PRO A 39 -3.07 20.45 20.87
N TYR A 40 -2.60 21.07 19.80
CA TYR A 40 -2.86 20.56 18.47
C TYR A 40 -1.97 19.34 18.25
N GLN A 41 -2.53 18.16 18.48
CA GLN A 41 -1.95 16.94 17.95
C GLN A 41 -2.25 16.95 16.45
N LYS A 42 -1.23 17.20 15.63
CA LYS A 42 -1.29 16.90 14.21
C LYS A 42 -1.72 15.44 14.14
N ARG A 43 -2.99 15.19 13.77
CA ARG A 43 -3.37 13.85 13.37
C ARG A 43 -2.47 13.58 12.17
N VAL A 44 -1.40 12.83 12.41
CA VAL A 44 -0.70 12.16 11.33
C VAL A 44 -1.81 11.34 10.74
N MET A 45 -2.37 11.82 9.63
CA MET A 45 -3.20 10.98 8.81
C MET A 45 -2.20 9.91 8.41
N THR A 46 -2.17 8.79 9.12
CA THR A 46 -1.45 7.60 8.69
C THR A 46 -2.23 7.11 7.49
N VAL A 47 -2.06 7.86 6.41
CA VAL A 47 -2.57 7.55 5.11
C VAL A 47 -1.77 6.33 4.73
N GLY A 48 -2.46 5.25 4.38
CA GLY A 48 -1.79 4.07 3.86
C GLY A 48 -1.28 4.33 2.45
N VAL A 49 -0.51 5.41 2.23
CA VAL A 49 0.15 5.74 0.96
C VAL A 49 1.58 6.08 1.29
N ILE A 50 2.51 5.26 0.80
CA ILE A 50 3.95 5.49 0.91
C ILE A 50 4.37 6.22 -0.37
N PHE A 51 5.01 7.38 -0.24
CA PHE A 51 5.59 8.09 -1.38
C PHE A 51 7.08 7.76 -1.50
N ASP A 52 7.68 7.93 -2.69
CA ASP A 52 9.08 7.58 -2.95
C ASP A 52 10.09 8.32 -2.04
N GLU A 53 9.71 9.49 -1.51
CA GLU A 53 10.53 10.31 -0.60
C GLU A 53 10.27 10.00 0.89
N ASP A 54 9.37 9.06 1.21
CA ASP A 54 8.94 8.78 2.58
C ASP A 54 9.91 7.83 3.30
N MET A 55 10.87 8.41 4.02
CA MET A 55 11.89 7.70 4.81
C MET A 55 11.32 7.02 6.07
N ALA A 56 10.04 7.21 6.40
CA ALA A 56 9.41 6.61 7.58
C ALA A 56 9.33 5.06 7.52
N PHE A 57 9.55 4.48 6.34
CA PHE A 57 9.58 3.03 6.13
C PHE A 57 10.99 2.43 6.07
N GLY A 58 12.06 3.23 6.24
CA GLY A 58 13.46 2.82 6.07
C GLY A 58 13.89 2.81 4.60
N GLU A 59 15.15 2.42 4.33
CA GLU A 59 15.63 2.23 2.96
C GLU A 59 14.92 1.02 2.33
N VAL A 60 14.15 1.27 1.26
CA VAL A 60 13.49 0.20 0.51
C VAL A 60 14.51 -0.42 -0.45
N GLU A 61 15.03 -1.59 -0.09
CA GLU A 61 15.84 -2.38 -1.02
C GLU A 61 14.95 -2.96 -2.12
N TYR A 62 15.20 -2.54 -3.36
CA TYR A 62 14.53 -3.10 -4.52
C TYR A 62 15.35 -4.26 -5.07
N VAL A 63 14.76 -5.44 -5.14
CA VAL A 63 15.32 -6.52 -5.95
C VAL A 63 15.33 -6.02 -7.41
N PRO A 64 16.49 -5.98 -8.10
CA PRO A 64 16.54 -5.52 -9.47
C PRO A 64 15.59 -6.37 -10.31
N ARG A 65 14.59 -5.70 -10.87
CA ARG A 65 13.62 -6.34 -11.74
C ARG A 65 14.38 -6.72 -13.01
N SER A 66 14.61 -8.01 -13.23
CA SER A 66 14.88 -8.47 -14.60
C SER A 66 13.69 -7.97 -15.42
N VAL A 67 13.97 -7.30 -16.53
CA VAL A 67 12.98 -6.61 -17.36
C VAL A 67 12.15 -7.65 -18.12
N SER A 68 11.51 -8.58 -17.43
CA SER A 68 10.34 -9.23 -17.99
C SER A 68 9.22 -8.21 -17.86
N SER A 69 8.93 -7.52 -18.96
CA SER A 69 7.57 -7.07 -19.22
C SER A 69 6.64 -8.23 -18.83
N ARG A 70 5.55 -7.94 -18.13
CA ARG A 70 4.46 -8.91 -18.00
C ARG A 70 3.94 -9.15 -19.42
N ALA A 71 4.54 -10.09 -20.14
CA ALA A 71 3.95 -10.67 -21.31
C ALA A 71 2.82 -11.54 -20.78
N THR A 72 1.59 -11.04 -20.87
CA THR A 72 0.41 -11.89 -20.75
C THR A 72 0.54 -12.91 -21.88
N VAL A 73 0.70 -14.19 -21.56
CA VAL A 73 0.79 -15.26 -22.57
C VAL A 73 -0.63 -15.58 -23.05
N SER A 74 -1.25 -14.59 -23.66
CA SER A 74 -2.42 -14.76 -24.51
C SER A 74 -1.91 -14.95 -25.94
N ASP A 75 -1.54 -16.20 -26.21
CA ASP A 75 -0.89 -16.69 -27.44
C ASP A 75 0.47 -16.03 -27.70
N LEU A 76 1.48 -16.80 -28.10
CA LEU A 76 2.77 -16.21 -28.48
C LEU A 76 2.48 -15.21 -29.62
N PRO A 77 2.64 -13.89 -29.43
CA PRO A 77 2.36 -12.96 -30.51
C PRO A 77 3.31 -13.33 -31.63
N LYS A 78 2.79 -13.55 -32.85
CA LYS A 78 3.65 -13.81 -34.04
C LYS A 78 4.73 -12.73 -34.20
N ASP A 79 4.46 -11.54 -33.68
CA ASP A 79 5.37 -10.40 -33.60
C ASP A 79 6.60 -10.66 -32.72
N MET A 80 6.48 -11.49 -31.67
CA MET A 80 7.58 -11.83 -30.76
C MET A 80 8.57 -12.79 -31.42
N THR A 81 8.13 -13.60 -32.41
CA THR A 81 8.99 -14.50 -33.20
C THR A 81 9.50 -13.88 -34.50
N ALA A 82 9.18 -12.62 -34.79
CA ALA A 82 9.52 -11.98 -36.08
C ALA A 82 11.04 -11.82 -36.33
N HIS A 83 11.86 -11.89 -35.27
CA HIS A 83 13.31 -11.82 -35.35
C HIS A 83 14.00 -13.20 -35.45
N LEU A 84 13.23 -14.29 -35.31
CA LEU A 84 13.72 -15.67 -35.38
C LEU A 84 13.56 -16.22 -36.79
N LYS A 85 14.34 -17.25 -37.13
CA LYS A 85 14.12 -17.99 -38.37
C LYS A 85 12.77 -18.70 -38.29
N VAL A 86 12.11 -18.88 -39.44
CA VAL A 86 10.78 -19.49 -39.54
C VAL A 86 10.72 -20.84 -38.82
N GLU A 87 11.72 -21.70 -39.01
CA GLU A 87 11.80 -23.02 -38.36
C GLU A 87 11.91 -22.96 -36.82
N GLU A 88 12.64 -21.98 -36.30
CA GLU A 88 12.83 -21.77 -34.85
C GLU A 88 11.55 -21.20 -34.22
N GLY A 89 10.87 -20.28 -34.93
CA GLY A 89 9.58 -19.75 -34.52
C GLY A 89 8.50 -20.82 -34.44
N ASP A 90 8.47 -21.73 -35.42
CA ASP A 90 7.51 -22.84 -35.46
C ASP A 90 7.73 -23.82 -34.29
N LEU A 91 8.99 -24.14 -33.96
CA LEU A 91 9.33 -24.99 -32.82
C LEU A 91 8.87 -24.36 -31.50
N ILE A 92 9.14 -23.07 -31.30
CA ILE A 92 8.74 -22.37 -30.07
C ILE A 92 7.21 -22.32 -29.97
N CYS A 93 6.51 -21.98 -31.06
CA CYS A 93 5.04 -21.97 -31.05
C CYS A 93 4.47 -23.34 -30.66
N LYS A 94 5.07 -24.42 -31.18
CA LYS A 94 4.69 -25.79 -30.83
C LYS A 94 4.90 -26.08 -29.35
N GLU A 95 6.09 -25.78 -28.81
CA GLU A 95 6.41 -26.00 -27.40
C GLU A 95 5.50 -25.20 -26.45
N PHE A 96 5.19 -23.95 -26.79
CA PHE A 96 4.25 -23.13 -26.03
C PHE A 96 2.82 -23.68 -26.06
N ALA A 97 2.39 -24.21 -27.20
CA ALA A 97 1.07 -24.84 -27.32
C ALA A 97 0.99 -26.13 -26.50
N GLU A 98 2.04 -26.97 -26.56
CA GLU A 98 2.14 -28.21 -25.79
C GLU A 98 2.18 -27.95 -24.28
N HIS A 99 2.90 -26.92 -23.84
CA HIS A 99 3.09 -26.60 -22.42
C HIS A 99 2.29 -25.37 -21.95
N ARG A 100 1.15 -25.08 -22.59
CA ARG A 100 0.35 -23.87 -22.31
C ARG A 100 0.04 -23.66 -20.82
N SER A 101 -0.15 -24.75 -20.08
CA SER A 101 -0.43 -24.70 -18.63
C SER A 101 0.74 -24.19 -17.78
N LEU A 102 1.98 -24.26 -18.25
CA LEU A 102 3.15 -23.73 -17.54
C LEU A 102 3.28 -22.21 -17.65
N PHE A 103 2.58 -21.61 -18.62
CA PHE A 103 2.66 -20.20 -18.96
C PHE A 103 1.37 -19.43 -18.62
N ASP A 104 0.50 -19.99 -17.77
CA ASP A 104 -0.69 -19.29 -17.30
C ASP A 104 -0.29 -18.14 -16.35
N ASP A 105 -1.00 -17.02 -16.42
CA ASP A 105 -0.84 -15.88 -15.51
C ASP A 105 -1.35 -16.20 -14.10
N LYS A 106 -2.12 -17.29 -13.96
CA LYS A 106 -2.60 -17.78 -12.67
C LYS A 106 -1.48 -18.56 -11.97
N PRO A 107 -1.04 -18.13 -10.77
CA PRO A 107 -0.05 -18.88 -10.01
C PRO A 107 -0.57 -20.28 -9.66
N GLY A 108 0.28 -21.29 -9.85
CA GLY A 108 0.01 -22.66 -9.45
C GLY A 108 0.16 -22.87 -7.94
N VAL A 109 -0.25 -24.05 -7.46
CA VAL A 109 -0.13 -24.46 -6.05
C VAL A 109 0.85 -25.62 -5.93
N ALA A 110 1.90 -25.45 -5.13
CA ALA A 110 2.80 -26.54 -4.77
C ALA A 110 2.16 -27.43 -3.69
N ARG A 111 1.92 -28.71 -3.99
CA ARG A 111 1.28 -29.67 -3.07
C ARG A 111 2.27 -30.62 -2.37
N ILE A 112 3.57 -30.37 -2.52
CA ILE A 112 4.63 -31.27 -2.04
C ILE A 112 4.91 -31.06 -0.55
N VAL A 113 4.76 -29.84 -0.05
CA VAL A 113 5.02 -29.48 1.34
C VAL A 113 4.06 -28.38 1.80
N GLU A 114 3.67 -28.42 3.06
CA GLU A 114 2.97 -27.32 3.72
C GLU A 114 3.96 -26.45 4.48
N HIS A 115 3.91 -25.13 4.25
CA HIS A 115 4.72 -24.19 4.99
C HIS A 115 4.10 -23.92 6.38
N ARG A 116 4.90 -24.09 7.44
CA ARG A 116 4.50 -23.76 8.81
C ARG A 116 5.36 -22.61 9.33
N ILE A 117 4.70 -21.54 9.77
CA ILE A 117 5.34 -20.44 10.49
C ILE A 117 5.42 -20.82 11.97
N VAL A 118 6.63 -20.94 12.50
CA VAL A 118 6.87 -21.19 13.93
C VAL A 118 6.94 -19.85 14.65
N ILE A 119 6.18 -19.72 15.72
CA ILE A 119 6.12 -18.51 16.56
C ILE A 119 6.95 -18.76 17.81
N GLU A 120 7.67 -17.73 18.28
CA GLU A 120 8.45 -17.79 19.52
C GLU A 120 7.56 -17.94 20.76
N GLU A 121 8.08 -18.59 21.81
CA GLU A 121 7.38 -18.72 23.08
C GLU A 121 7.13 -17.34 23.72
N GLY A 122 5.90 -17.13 24.19
CA GLY A 122 5.47 -15.85 24.79
C GLY A 122 5.06 -14.77 23.80
N PHE A 123 5.09 -15.04 22.48
CA PHE A 123 4.62 -14.07 21.49
C PHE A 123 3.12 -13.76 21.66
N THR A 124 2.79 -12.47 21.67
CA THR A 124 1.41 -11.99 21.69
C THR A 124 1.01 -11.49 20.30
N PRO A 125 -0.08 -12.02 19.69
CA PRO A 125 -0.56 -11.55 18.40
C PRO A 125 -0.80 -10.05 18.37
N LYS A 126 -0.30 -9.39 17.32
CA LYS A 126 -0.56 -7.98 17.05
C LYS A 126 -1.76 -7.85 16.12
N SER A 127 -2.71 -7.01 16.50
CA SER A 127 -3.81 -6.55 15.64
C SER A 127 -3.68 -5.04 15.44
N GLY A 128 -2.96 -4.64 14.40
CA GLY A 128 -2.79 -3.24 14.03
C GLY A 128 -4.10 -2.60 13.57
N TYR A 129 -4.31 -1.33 13.91
CA TYR A 129 -5.43 -0.57 13.36
C TYR A 129 -5.22 -0.34 11.85
N PRO A 130 -6.25 -0.53 11.01
CA PRO A 130 -6.11 -0.33 9.56
C PRO A 130 -5.80 1.14 9.23
N TYR A 131 -4.82 1.36 8.36
CA TYR A 131 -4.53 2.71 7.88
C TYR A 131 -5.67 3.26 7.03
N ARG A 132 -5.79 4.59 7.03
CA ARG A 132 -6.84 5.25 6.25
C ARG A 132 -6.46 5.25 4.78
N ILE A 133 -7.29 4.61 3.97
CA ILE A 133 -7.17 4.63 2.50
C ILE A 133 -7.92 5.87 1.95
N PRO A 134 -7.26 6.75 1.17
CA PRO A 134 -7.92 7.87 0.51
C PRO A 134 -9.08 7.40 -0.39
N ALA A 135 -10.15 8.19 -0.48
CA ALA A 135 -11.33 7.82 -1.25
C ALA A 135 -11.00 7.55 -2.73
N SER A 136 -10.04 8.28 -3.31
CA SER A 136 -9.55 8.09 -4.68
C SER A 136 -8.90 6.73 -4.91
N LEU A 137 -8.31 6.11 -3.89
CA LEU A 137 -7.59 4.85 -4.00
C LEU A 137 -8.43 3.64 -3.60
N LYS A 138 -9.53 3.83 -2.85
CA LYS A 138 -10.39 2.73 -2.38
C LYS A 138 -10.88 1.83 -3.51
N GLY A 139 -11.24 2.40 -4.65
CA GLY A 139 -11.72 1.63 -5.80
C GLY A 139 -10.63 0.72 -6.37
N GLU A 140 -9.39 1.20 -6.46
CA GLU A 140 -8.27 0.41 -6.96
C GLU A 140 -7.83 -0.67 -5.96
N VAL A 141 -7.80 -0.34 -4.67
CA VAL A 141 -7.52 -1.34 -3.62
C VAL A 141 -8.57 -2.45 -3.63
N GLY A 142 -9.86 -2.09 -3.73
CA GLY A 142 -10.95 -3.08 -3.83
C GLY A 142 -10.77 -4.03 -5.01
N LYS A 143 -10.49 -3.50 -6.21
CA LYS A 143 -10.22 -4.33 -7.40
C LYS A 143 -9.06 -5.32 -7.19
N GLN A 144 -7.98 -4.89 -6.53
CA GLN A 144 -6.84 -5.78 -6.24
C GLN A 144 -7.22 -6.87 -5.25
N VAL A 145 -8.00 -6.55 -4.21
CA VAL A 145 -8.53 -7.55 -3.26
C VAL A 145 -9.44 -8.56 -3.96
N ASP A 146 -10.39 -8.09 -4.77
CA ASP A 146 -11.32 -8.95 -5.50
C ASP A 146 -10.58 -9.89 -6.46
N LYS A 147 -9.56 -9.39 -7.16
CA LYS A 147 -8.72 -10.21 -8.03
C LYS A 147 -7.98 -11.29 -7.24
N LEU A 148 -7.44 -10.98 -6.07
CA LEU A 148 -6.75 -11.96 -5.22
C LEU A 148 -7.70 -13.02 -4.66
N LEU A 149 -8.95 -12.64 -4.33
CA LEU A 149 -10.01 -13.56 -3.91
C LEU A 149 -10.41 -14.49 -5.07
N GLU A 150 -10.59 -13.95 -6.28
CA GLU A 150 -10.91 -14.72 -7.49
C GLU A 150 -9.81 -15.73 -7.82
N MET A 151 -8.54 -15.34 -7.66
CA MET A 151 -7.39 -16.23 -7.83
C MET A 151 -7.19 -17.21 -6.66
N SER A 152 -8.04 -17.19 -5.63
CA SER A 152 -7.93 -18.03 -4.42
C SER A 152 -6.58 -17.90 -3.69
N LEU A 153 -5.92 -16.74 -3.80
CA LEU A 153 -4.66 -16.46 -3.10
C LEU A 153 -4.88 -15.93 -1.68
N ILE A 154 -6.05 -15.36 -1.43
CA ILE A 154 -6.50 -14.91 -0.11
C ILE A 154 -7.93 -15.40 0.15
N PHE A 155 -8.34 -15.40 1.40
CA PHE A 155 -9.69 -15.76 1.81
C PHE A 155 -10.13 -14.94 3.02
N LEU A 156 -11.45 -14.87 3.25
CA LEU A 156 -12.00 -14.21 4.42
C LEU A 156 -11.72 -15.06 5.67
N CYS A 157 -11.11 -14.44 6.69
CA CYS A 157 -10.84 -15.09 7.96
C CYS A 157 -11.10 -14.16 9.15
N LYS A 158 -11.21 -14.74 10.34
CA LYS A 158 -11.17 -14.02 11.62
C LYS A 158 -9.90 -14.47 12.33
N SER A 159 -8.93 -13.57 12.46
CA SER A 159 -7.61 -13.86 13.03
C SER A 159 -7.30 -12.88 14.17
N PRO A 160 -6.62 -13.31 15.23
CA PRO A 160 -6.05 -12.39 16.22
C PRO A 160 -4.85 -11.59 15.66
N HIS A 161 -4.32 -11.99 14.49
CA HIS A 161 -3.29 -11.25 13.77
C HIS A 161 -3.92 -10.39 12.68
N ALA A 162 -3.62 -9.09 12.70
CA ALA A 162 -4.05 -8.16 11.67
C ALA A 162 -2.96 -7.12 11.39
N HIS A 163 -2.69 -6.88 10.11
CA HIS A 163 -1.68 -5.94 9.65
C HIS A 163 -2.34 -4.95 8.68
N PRO A 164 -2.00 -3.65 8.75
CA PRO A 164 -2.63 -2.66 7.91
C PRO A 164 -2.12 -2.76 6.46
N VAL A 165 -2.98 -2.35 5.53
CA VAL A 165 -2.64 -2.22 4.12
C VAL A 165 -2.03 -0.84 3.86
N VAL A 166 -0.96 -0.82 3.08
CA VAL A 166 -0.34 0.38 2.53
C VAL A 166 -0.38 0.33 1.00
N CYS A 167 -0.59 1.47 0.38
CA CYS A 167 -0.63 1.65 -1.05
C CYS A 167 0.69 2.28 -1.48
N VAL A 168 1.35 1.68 -2.46
CA VAL A 168 2.62 2.17 -2.98
C VAL A 168 2.41 2.52 -4.46
N PRO A 169 2.64 3.78 -4.88
CA PRO A 169 2.61 4.13 -6.28
C PRO A 169 3.78 3.44 -7.00
N LYS A 170 3.51 2.89 -8.19
CA LYS A 170 4.55 2.38 -9.06
C LYS A 170 5.02 3.48 -10.00
N LYS A 171 6.22 3.28 -10.58
CA LYS A 171 6.79 4.17 -11.60
C LYS A 171 5.90 4.35 -12.84
N ASP A 172 5.08 3.34 -13.16
CA ASP A 172 4.13 3.38 -14.28
C ASP A 172 2.84 4.17 -13.95
N GLY A 173 2.73 4.76 -12.74
CA GLY A 173 1.56 5.48 -12.27
C GLY A 173 0.46 4.59 -11.68
N SER A 174 0.58 3.26 -11.78
CA SER A 174 -0.38 2.33 -11.17
C SER A 174 -0.14 2.17 -9.66
N LEU A 175 -1.16 1.71 -8.94
CA LEU A 175 -1.07 1.46 -7.50
C LEU A 175 -0.67 0.01 -7.20
N ARG A 176 0.09 -0.21 -6.14
CA ARG A 176 0.33 -1.54 -5.56
C ARG A 176 -0.23 -1.58 -4.14
N MET A 177 -1.12 -2.52 -3.88
CA MET A 177 -1.51 -2.88 -2.51
C MET A 177 -0.40 -3.71 -1.86
N CYS A 178 0.07 -3.29 -0.70
CA CYS A 178 1.08 -3.96 0.13
C CYS A 178 0.58 -4.11 1.57
N VAL A 179 1.15 -5.05 2.33
CA VAL A 179 0.84 -5.27 3.75
C VAL A 179 2.05 -4.85 4.58
N ASP A 180 1.83 -4.09 5.65
CA ASP A 180 2.88 -3.69 6.59
C ASP A 180 3.05 -4.76 7.68
N PHE A 181 4.06 -5.64 7.53
CA PHE A 181 4.33 -6.79 8.43
C PHE A 181 5.31 -6.47 9.58
N ARG A 182 5.62 -5.20 9.84
CA ARG A 182 6.55 -4.78 10.91
C ARG A 182 5.97 -4.95 12.33
#